data_AF-A0A497NTL1-F1
#
_entry.id   AF-A0A497NTL1-F1
#
_cell.length_a   1.000
_cell.length_b   1.000
_cell.length_c   1.000
_cell.angle_alpha   90.00
_cell.angle_beta   90.00
_cell.angle_gamma   90.00
#
_symmetry.space_group_name_H-M   'P 1'
#
loop_
_entity.id
_entity.type
_entity.pdbx_description
1 polymer ?
#
loop_
_entity_poly.entity_id
_entity_poly.type
_entity_poly.pdbx_seq_one_letter_code
_entity_poly.pdbx_strand_id
1 'polypeptide(L)' 'MRRKFRIVGVGGTFDELHKGHKALLERAFEVGDIVWIGLTTDEFAAKLGKKHDVSPYHVRLNMLRCFLREK' A
#
# COMPACT_ATOMS: atom_id res chain seq x y z
N MET A 1 0.73 17.33 17.73
CA MET A 1 1.97 16.58 18.01
C MET A 1 2.67 16.32 16.69
N ARG A 2 3.98 16.58 16.59
CA ARG A 2 4.77 16.25 15.39
C ARG A 2 5.11 14.76 15.44
N ARG A 3 4.81 13.98 14.39
CA ARG A 3 5.20 12.57 14.35
C ARG A 3 6.71 12.44 14.15
N LYS A 4 7.25 11.23 14.33
CA LYS A 4 8.70 10.95 14.31
C LYS A 4 9.36 11.39 12.99
N PHE A 5 8.64 11.27 11.88
CA PHE A 5 9.12 11.63 10.54
C PHE A 5 8.15 12.58 9.85
N ARG A 6 8.69 13.56 9.12
CA ARG A 6 7.88 14.48 8.31
C ARG A 6 7.22 13.78 7.13
N ILE A 7 7.95 12.89 6.46
CA ILE A 7 7.50 12.17 5.27
C ILE A 7 7.91 10.69 5.42
N VAL A 8 6.99 9.78 5.12
CA VAL A 8 7.21 8.33 5.07
C VAL A 8 6.78 7.81 3.71
N GLY A 9 7.63 7.01 3.06
CA GLY A 9 7.31 6.31 1.83
C GLY A 9 7.09 4.82 2.09
N VAL A 10 6.01 4.27 1.56
CA VAL A 10 5.74 2.82 1.55
C VAL A 10 5.36 2.41 0.14
N GLY A 11 5.85 1.25 -0.30
CA GLY A 11 5.60 0.74 -1.64
C GLY A 11 5.22 -0.73 -1.61
N GLY A 12 4.31 -1.14 -2.48
CA GLY A 12 3.89 -2.53 -2.56
C GLY A 12 2.94 -2.82 -3.72
N THR A 13 2.76 -4.11 -4.00
CA THR A 13 1.70 -4.56 -4.92
C THR A 13 0.32 -4.39 -4.30
N PHE A 14 0.21 -4.59 -2.98
CA PHE A 14 -1.04 -4.51 -2.21
C PHE A 14 -2.18 -5.37 -2.80
N ASP A 15 -1.81 -6.54 -3.33
CA ASP A 15 -2.78 -7.55 -3.77
C ASP A 15 -3.42 -8.23 -2.57
N GLU A 16 -4.70 -8.60 -2.71
CA GLU A 16 -5.53 -9.18 -1.64
C GLU A 16 -5.30 -8.52 -0.26
N LEU A 17 -5.45 -7.19 -0.17
CA LEU A 17 -5.06 -6.33 0.97
C LEU A 17 -5.30 -6.95 2.37
N HIS A 18 -4.34 -7.77 2.82
CA HIS A 18 -4.43 -8.59 4.02
C HIS A 18 -3.83 -7.92 5.26
N LYS A 19 -3.95 -8.56 6.42
CA LYS A 19 -3.51 -8.02 7.72
C LYS A 19 -2.09 -7.43 7.73
N GLY A 20 -1.14 -8.08 7.03
CA GLY A 20 0.24 -7.59 6.94
C GLY A 20 0.37 -6.23 6.22
N HIS A 21 -0.34 -6.04 5.10
CA HIS A 21 -0.38 -4.76 4.40
C HIS A 21 -1.02 -3.67 5.28
N LYS A 22 -2.11 -3.99 5.96
CA LYS A 22 -2.80 -3.06 6.85
C LYS A 22 -1.88 -2.60 7.98
N ALA A 23 -1.22 -3.54 8.67
CA ALA A 23 -0.28 -3.22 9.74
C ALA A 23 0.90 -2.35 9.26
N LEU A 24 1.43 -2.60 8.05
CA LEU A 24 2.48 -1.77 7.46
C LEU A 24 2.00 -0.33 7.20
N LEU A 25 0.82 -0.18 6.58
CA LEU A 25 0.23 1.13 6.28
C LEU A 25 -0.10 1.88 7.57
N GLU A 26 -0.71 1.22 8.55
CA GLU A 26 -1.00 1.78 9.87
C GLU A 26 0.26 2.30 10.54
N ARG A 27 1.33 1.49 10.53
CA ARG A 27 2.61 1.91 11.10
C ARG A 27 3.19 3.14 10.40
N ALA A 28 3.03 3.25 9.09
CA ALA A 28 3.46 4.42 8.33
C ALA A 28 2.70 5.68 8.77
N PHE A 29 1.38 5.57 8.97
CA PHE A 29 0.57 6.67 9.50
C PHE A 29 0.88 6.99 10.96
N GLU A 30 1.26 6.03 11.80
CA GLU A 30 1.65 6.32 13.19
C GLU A 30 2.91 7.19 13.29
N VAL A 31 3.88 6.99 12.38
CA VAL A 31 5.20 7.63 12.47
C VAL A 31 5.41 8.80 11.54
N GLY A 32 4.57 8.99 10.51
CA GLY A 32 4.76 9.97 9.45
C GLY A 32 3.69 11.06 9.40
N ASP A 33 4.07 12.34 9.35
CA ASP A 33 3.10 13.43 9.15
C ASP A 33 2.45 13.35 7.76
N ILE A 34 3.24 13.01 6.72
CA ILE A 34 2.79 12.75 5.35
C ILE A 34 3.22 11.33 4.95
N VAL A 35 2.29 10.54 4.39
CA VAL A 35 2.58 9.17 3.91
C VAL A 35 2.37 9.10 2.40
N TRP A 36 3.41 8.72 1.67
CA TRP A 36 3.35 8.42 0.24
C TRP A 36 3.26 6.91 0.03
N ILE A 37 2.24 6.48 -0.72
CA ILE A 37 1.97 5.07 -0.97
C ILE A 37 2.17 4.80 -2.46
N GLY A 38 3.22 4.05 -2.79
CA GLY A 38 3.50 3.57 -4.15
C GLY A 38 2.79 2.25 -4.43
N LEU A 39 1.91 2.23 -5.42
CA LEU A 39 1.23 1.02 -5.89
C LEU A 39 1.88 0.56 -7.21
N THR A 40 2.35 -0.69 -7.27
CA THR A 40 2.97 -1.21 -8.50
C THR A 40 1.99 -1.26 -9.66
N THR A 41 2.44 -0.93 -10.88
CA THR A 41 1.65 -1.14 -12.11
C THR A 41 1.47 -2.64 -12.40
N ASP A 42 0.59 -2.97 -13.35
CA ASP A 42 0.36 -4.36 -13.75
C ASP A 42 1.58 -4.94 -14.48
N GLU A 43 2.25 -4.15 -15.31
CA GLU A 43 3.47 -4.56 -16.00
C GLU A 43 4.61 -4.83 -15.00
N PHE A 44 4.71 -4.02 -13.95
CA PHE A 44 5.71 -4.26 -12.91
C PHE A 44 5.36 -5.50 -12.08
N ALA A 45 4.10 -5.66 -11.69
CA ALA A 45 3.64 -6.82 -10.91
C ALA A 45 3.86 -8.14 -11.66
N ALA A 46 3.59 -8.18 -12.97
CA ALA A 46 3.79 -9.37 -13.81
C ALA A 46 5.28 -9.78 -13.87
N LYS A 47 6.21 -8.81 -13.87
CA LYS A 47 7.65 -9.07 -13.88
C LYS A 47 8.18 -9.66 -12.56
N LEU A 48 7.43 -9.54 -11.46
CA LEU A 48 7.86 -10.07 -10.15
C LEU A 48 7.74 -11.60 -10.04
N GLY A 49 7.17 -12.28 -11.05
CA GLY A 49 7.12 -13.75 -11.10
C GLY A 49 6.41 -14.37 -9.90
N LYS A 50 5.36 -13.72 -9.38
CA LYS A 50 4.61 -14.23 -8.24
C LYS A 50 3.94 -15.55 -8.63
N LYS A 51 3.83 -16.46 -7.65
CA LYS A 51 3.20 -17.78 -7.83
C LYS A 51 1.68 -17.72 -8.06
N HIS A 52 1.06 -16.56 -7.83
CA HIS A 52 -0.36 -16.31 -8.00
C HIS A 52 -0.57 -15.17 -8.99
N ASP A 53 -1.73 -15.20 -9.66
CA ASP A 53 -2.20 -14.08 -10.46
C ASP A 53 -2.44 -12.88 -9.55
N VAL A 54 -1.88 -11.74 -9.96
CA VAL A 54 -2.05 -10.48 -9.24
C VAL A 54 -3.27 -9.78 -9.80
N SER A 55 -4.15 -9.28 -8.93
CA SER A 55 -5.33 -8.52 -9.36
C SER A 55 -4.94 -7.30 -10.20
N PRO A 56 -5.75 -6.88 -11.19
CA PRO A 56 -5.47 -5.69 -11.98
C PRO A 56 -5.29 -4.43 -11.12
N TYR A 57 -4.51 -3.48 -11.62
CA TYR A 57 -4.13 -2.27 -10.89
C TYR A 57 -5.32 -1.52 -10.31
N HIS A 58 -6.38 -1.36 -11.10
CA HIS A 58 -7.57 -0.64 -10.66
C HIS A 58 -8.28 -1.32 -9.48
N VAL A 59 -8.28 -2.66 -9.41
CA VAL A 59 -8.86 -3.42 -8.30
C VAL A 59 -8.04 -3.17 -7.03
N ARG A 60 -6.72 -3.33 -7.12
CA ARG A 60 -5.79 -3.10 -5.99
C ARG A 60 -5.87 -1.65 -5.51
N LEU A 61 -5.93 -0.69 -6.44
CA LEU A 61 -6.11 0.72 -6.12
C LEU A 61 -7.43 0.98 -5.41
N ASN A 62 -8.53 0.36 -5.86
CA ASN A 62 -9.83 0.55 -5.22
C ASN A 62 -9.85 -0.03 -3.81
N MET A 63 -9.32 -1.24 -3.62
CA MET A 63 -9.18 -1.85 -2.28
C MET A 63 -8.35 -0.98 -1.34
N LEU A 64 -7.21 -0.49 -1.82
CA LEU A 64 -6.34 0.41 -1.07
C LEU A 64 -7.08 1.71 -0.71
N ARG A 65 -7.80 2.32 -1.66
CA ARG A 65 -8.60 3.53 -1.41
C ARG A 65 -9.73 3.30 -0.42
N CYS A 66 -10.41 2.15 -0.46
CA CYS A 66 -11.44 1.81 0.53
C CYS A 66 -10.85 1.76 1.93
N PHE A 67 -9.74 1.04 2.12
CA PHE A 67 -9.05 0.97 3.40
C PHE A 67 -8.59 2.34 3.91
N LEU A 68 -8.05 3.19 3.03
CA LEU A 68 -7.59 4.53 3.42
C LEU A 68 -8.71 5.50 3.77
N ARG A 69 -9.95 5.30 3.28
CA ARG A 69 -11.12 6.12 3.65
C ARG A 69 -11.68 5.78 5.03
N GLU A 70 -11.40 4.59 5.53
CA GLU A 70 -11.81 4.14 6.86
C GLU A 70 -10.83 4.57 7.97
N LYS A 71 -9.76 5.31 7.61
CA LYS A 71 -8.70 5.77 8.52
C LYS A 71 -8.72 7.27 8.76
#